data_AF-A0A383RC23-F1
#
_entry.id   AF-A0A383RC23-F1
#
_cell.length_a   1.000
_cell.length_b   1.000
_cell.length_c   1.000
_cell.angle_alpha   90.00
_cell.angle_beta   90.00
_cell.angle_gamma   90.00
#
_symmetry.space_group_name_H-M   'P 1'
#
loop_
_entity.id
_entity.type
_entity.pdbx_description
1 polymer ?
#
loop_
_entity_poly.entity_id
_entity_poly.type
_entity_poly.pdbx_seq_one_letter_code
_entity_poly.pdbx_strand_id
1 'polypeptide(L)'
;MIYEYRPVEKPKHRRLKPKRGNHTAVSDKVRKEVDRRAAEATGYVVCERCGCSRPAFRFEKAHLENASQYGSGRVPWNIANLCGPKTHTGTCHQFADETAAGRAWKQQKQVELIDYYTNGEGRNYWPYDG
;
A
#
# COMPACT_ATOMS: atom_id res chain seq x y z
N MET A 1 35.86 -8.84 -38.45
CA MET A 1 34.96 -9.87 -37.89
C MET A 1 33.57 -9.27 -37.76
N ILE A 2 32.59 -9.84 -38.45
CA ILE A 2 31.20 -9.36 -38.47
C ILE A 2 30.44 -10.24 -37.47
N TYR A 3 29.93 -9.66 -36.38
CA TYR A 3 29.14 -10.42 -35.42
C TYR A 3 27.79 -10.79 -36.06
N GLU A 4 27.55 -12.09 -36.29
CA GLU A 4 26.30 -12.61 -36.82
C GLU A 4 25.19 -12.51 -35.77
N TYR A 5 24.08 -11.86 -36.10
CA TYR A 5 22.95 -11.67 -35.21
C TYR A 5 22.13 -12.98 -35.09
N ARG A 6 22.26 -13.68 -33.96
CA ARG A 6 21.54 -14.93 -33.65
C ARG A 6 20.54 -14.73 -32.49
N PRO A 7 19.33 -14.21 -32.73
CA PRO A 7 18.35 -14.02 -31.67
C PRO A 7 17.81 -15.38 -31.17
N VAL A 8 17.75 -15.55 -29.85
CA VAL A 8 17.13 -16.71 -29.20
C VAL A 8 15.66 -16.38 -28.90
N GLU A 9 14.77 -17.35 -29.06
CA GLU A 9 13.35 -17.19 -28.70
C GLU A 9 13.20 -16.80 -27.23
N LYS A 10 12.30 -15.84 -26.96
CA LYS A 10 12.01 -15.44 -25.59
C LYS A 10 11.37 -16.62 -24.83
N PRO A 11 11.82 -16.93 -23.60
CA PRO A 11 11.20 -17.97 -22.79
C PRO A 11 9.69 -17.73 -22.60
N LYS A 12 8.88 -18.78 -22.75
CA LYS A 12 7.41 -18.73 -22.59
C LYS A 12 6.95 -18.85 -21.13
N HIS A 13 7.85 -19.19 -20.21
CA HIS A 13 7.53 -19.32 -18.79
C HIS A 13 7.68 -17.99 -18.05
N ARG A 14 6.94 -17.85 -16.93
CA ARG A 14 7.10 -16.70 -16.03
C ARG A 14 8.47 -16.75 -15.35
N ARG A 15 8.96 -15.58 -14.90
CA ARG A 15 10.17 -15.53 -14.08
C ARG A 15 9.94 -16.33 -12.79
N LEU A 16 10.92 -17.14 -12.42
CA LEU A 16 10.92 -17.86 -11.14
C LEU A 16 10.87 -16.86 -9.97
N LYS A 17 11.69 -15.80 -10.04
CA LYS A 17 11.69 -14.70 -9.06
C LYS A 17 10.85 -13.53 -9.58
N PRO A 18 9.75 -13.15 -8.90
CA PRO A 18 8.96 -11.99 -9.27
C PRO A 18 9.79 -10.71 -9.26
N LYS A 19 9.42 -9.74 -10.11
CA LYS A 19 9.99 -8.40 -10.05
C LYS A 19 9.51 -7.69 -8.78
N ARG A 20 10.28 -6.73 -8.25
CA ARG A 20 9.87 -5.87 -7.13
C ARG A 20 8.47 -5.29 -7.33
N GLY A 21 8.15 -4.81 -8.53
CA GLY A 21 6.82 -4.28 -8.85
C GLY A 21 5.68 -5.27 -8.60
N ASN A 22 5.89 -6.58 -8.76
CA ASN A 22 4.89 -7.61 -8.48
C ASN A 22 4.76 -7.92 -6.98
N HIS A 23 5.80 -7.63 -6.18
CA HIS A 23 5.80 -7.77 -4.72
C HIS A 23 5.09 -6.59 -4.06
N THR A 24 5.40 -5.38 -4.53
CA THR A 24 4.90 -4.13 -3.97
C THR A 24 3.54 -3.74 -4.53
N ALA A 25 3.08 -4.36 -5.61
CA ALA A 25 1.74 -4.13 -6.17
C ALA A 25 0.66 -4.43 -5.13
N VAL A 26 -0.20 -3.43 -4.90
CA VAL A 26 -1.33 -3.58 -3.97
C VAL A 26 -2.36 -4.51 -4.59
N SER A 27 -2.56 -5.68 -3.97
CA SER A 27 -3.53 -6.67 -4.46
C SER A 27 -4.97 -6.19 -4.23
N ASP A 28 -5.91 -6.63 -5.08
CA ASP A 28 -7.33 -6.27 -4.95
C ASP A 28 -7.93 -6.70 -3.61
N LYS A 29 -7.46 -7.84 -3.06
CA LYS A 29 -7.87 -8.31 -1.73
C LYS A 29 -7.49 -7.30 -0.65
N VAL A 30 -6.27 -6.78 -0.69
CA VAL A 30 -5.81 -5.73 0.24
C VAL A 30 -6.54 -4.42 0.00
N ARG A 31 -6.81 -4.02 -1.25
CA ARG A 31 -7.57 -2.79 -1.52
C ARG A 31 -8.94 -2.82 -0.84
N LYS A 32 -9.68 -3.93 -1.01
CA LYS A 32 -10.98 -4.15 -0.40
C LYS A 32 -10.92 -4.14 1.12
N GLU A 33 -9.92 -4.80 1.70
CA GLU A 33 -9.77 -4.83 3.16
C GLU A 33 -9.45 -3.44 3.74
N VAL A 34 -8.57 -2.69 3.07
CA VAL A 34 -8.24 -1.32 3.47
C VAL A 34 -9.47 -0.42 3.35
N ASP A 35 -10.30 -0.57 2.30
CA ASP A 35 -11.57 0.15 2.19
C ASP A 35 -12.55 -0.22 3.30
N ARG A 36 -12.69 -1.51 3.62
CA ARG A 36 -13.53 -2.02 4.71
C ARG A 36 -13.09 -1.42 6.05
N ARG A 37 -11.80 -1.54 6.40
CA ARG A 37 -11.23 -0.96 7.63
C ARG A 37 -11.44 0.54 7.70
N ALA A 38 -11.19 1.25 6.60
CA ALA A 38 -11.38 2.69 6.53
C ALA A 38 -12.87 3.10 6.66
N ALA A 39 -13.82 2.19 6.44
CA ALA A 39 -15.23 2.42 6.62
C ALA A 39 -15.78 1.98 7.99
N GLU A 40 -15.01 1.22 8.78
CA GLU A 40 -15.49 0.52 9.98
C GLU A 40 -16.16 1.45 11.00
N ALA A 41 -15.59 2.64 11.24
CA ALA A 41 -16.11 3.57 12.24
C ALA A 41 -17.28 4.44 11.75
N THR A 42 -17.41 4.66 10.43
CA THR A 42 -18.33 5.68 9.89
C THR A 42 -19.37 5.14 8.91
N GLY A 43 -19.20 3.90 8.44
CA GLY A 43 -19.94 3.33 7.32
C GLY A 43 -19.49 3.81 5.94
N TYR A 44 -18.59 4.79 5.85
CA TYR A 44 -18.06 5.33 4.60
C TYR A 44 -16.54 5.24 4.56
N VAL A 45 -15.96 4.97 3.39
CA VAL A 45 -14.50 4.98 3.23
C VAL A 45 -13.95 6.37 3.55
N VAL A 46 -13.06 6.47 4.55
CA VAL A 46 -12.41 7.74 4.92
C VAL A 46 -10.89 7.71 4.77
N CYS A 47 -10.28 8.89 4.80
CA CYS A 47 -8.84 9.04 4.94
C CYS A 47 -8.42 8.63 6.36
N GLU A 48 -7.50 7.67 6.48
CA GLU A 48 -7.04 7.16 7.77
C GLU A 48 -6.16 8.16 8.55
N ARG A 49 -5.77 9.28 7.92
CA ARG A 49 -5.04 10.37 8.58
C ARG A 49 -5.96 11.51 9.03
N CYS A 50 -6.79 12.04 8.14
CA CYS A 50 -7.58 13.25 8.42
C CYS A 50 -9.10 12.99 8.56
N GLY A 51 -9.55 11.75 8.37
CA GLY A 51 -10.96 11.39 8.53
C GLY A 51 -11.90 11.86 7.42
N CYS A 52 -11.40 12.52 6.36
CA CYS A 52 -12.29 12.99 5.30
C CYS A 52 -12.88 11.81 4.50
N SER A 53 -14.20 11.84 4.29
CA SER A 53 -14.93 10.86 3.46
C SER A 53 -15.05 11.28 1.99
N ARG A 54 -14.84 12.56 1.70
CA ARG A 54 -14.91 13.15 0.35
C ARG A 54 -13.59 13.86 0.04
N PRO A 55 -12.60 13.16 -0.54
CA PRO A 55 -11.33 13.77 -0.89
C PRO A 55 -11.53 14.75 -2.06
N ALA A 56 -10.73 15.83 -2.10
CA ALA A 56 -10.78 16.79 -3.21
C ALA A 56 -10.43 16.16 -4.58
N PHE A 57 -9.70 15.04 -4.57
CA PHE A 57 -9.32 14.30 -5.78
C PHE A 57 -9.89 12.89 -5.75
N ARG A 58 -9.23 12.00 -5.01
CA ARG A 58 -9.58 10.59 -4.83
C ARG A 58 -8.87 10.06 -3.59
N PHE A 59 -9.23 8.85 -3.18
CA PHE A 59 -8.41 8.08 -2.26
C PHE A 59 -7.31 7.34 -3.00
N GLU A 60 -6.14 7.24 -2.36
CA GLU A 60 -5.03 6.42 -2.83
C GLU A 60 -4.59 5.43 -1.75
N LYS A 61 -4.08 4.29 -2.20
CA LYS A 61 -3.54 3.23 -1.35
C LYS A 61 -2.05 3.49 -1.17
N ALA A 62 -1.71 4.17 -0.09
CA ALA A 62 -0.35 4.57 0.21
C ALA A 62 0.37 3.47 0.99
N HIS A 63 1.62 3.21 0.61
CA HIS A 63 2.49 2.28 1.32
C HIS A 63 3.06 2.94 2.59
N LEU A 64 2.96 2.22 3.72
CA LEU A 64 3.54 2.64 5.00
C LEU A 64 5.06 2.41 5.00
N GLU A 65 5.49 1.20 4.67
CA GLU A 65 6.84 0.88 4.21
C GLU A 65 6.90 1.01 2.69
N ASN A 66 7.78 1.87 2.18
CA ASN A 66 7.80 2.25 0.77
C ASN A 66 8.07 1.05 -0.16
N ALA A 67 7.46 1.08 -1.35
CA ALA A 67 7.74 0.10 -2.40
C ALA A 67 9.22 0.03 -2.81
N SER A 68 9.97 1.14 -2.72
CA SER A 68 11.42 1.16 -2.96
C SER A 68 12.21 0.34 -1.93
N GLN A 69 11.67 0.20 -0.71
CA GLN A 69 12.21 -0.55 0.42
C GLN A 69 11.61 -1.96 0.51
N TYR A 70 11.00 -2.46 -0.57
CA TYR A 70 10.33 -3.76 -0.63
C TYR A 70 9.04 -3.91 0.19
N GLY A 71 8.45 -2.82 0.70
CA GLY A 71 7.17 -2.89 1.40
C GLY A 71 6.08 -3.60 0.59
N SER A 72 5.50 -4.64 1.20
CA SER A 72 4.55 -5.54 0.54
C SER A 72 3.23 -4.83 0.21
N GLY A 73 2.71 -5.05 -0.99
CA GLY A 73 1.33 -4.67 -1.36
C GLY A 73 0.30 -5.77 -1.06
N ARG A 74 0.73 -6.85 -0.41
CA ARG A 74 -0.10 -8.04 -0.17
C ARG A 74 -0.62 -8.15 1.25
N VAL A 75 -0.22 -7.23 2.12
CA VAL A 75 -0.63 -7.21 3.53
C VAL A 75 -1.32 -5.88 3.86
N PRO A 76 -2.46 -5.91 4.57
CA PRO A 76 -3.24 -4.71 4.85
C PRO A 76 -2.63 -3.81 5.93
N TRP A 77 -1.71 -4.32 6.77
CA TRP A 77 -0.96 -3.50 7.73
C TRP A 77 0.15 -2.65 7.11
N ASN A 78 0.45 -2.83 5.83
CA ASN A 78 1.42 -1.97 5.12
C ASN A 78 0.75 -0.92 4.21
N ILE A 79 -0.58 -0.88 4.15
CA ILE A 79 -1.31 -0.02 3.23
C ILE A 79 -2.30 0.83 4.02
N ALA A 80 -2.28 2.14 3.78
CA ALA A 80 -3.24 3.08 4.34
C ALA A 80 -4.06 3.76 3.24
N ASN A 81 -5.32 4.06 3.54
CA ASN A 81 -6.19 4.84 2.68
C ASN A 81 -5.99 6.35 2.93
N LEU A 82 -5.39 7.07 1.98
CA LEU A 82 -5.09 8.49 2.14
C LEU A 82 -5.79 9.35 1.08
N CYS A 83 -6.19 10.56 1.46
CA CYS A 83 -6.80 11.50 0.54
C CYS A 83 -5.75 12.21 -0.33
N GLY A 84 -6.09 12.32 -1.61
CA GLY A 84 -5.34 13.04 -2.62
C GLY A 84 -4.08 12.32 -3.11
N PRO A 85 -3.61 12.65 -4.31
CA PRO A 85 -2.37 12.08 -4.86
C PRO A 85 -1.13 12.70 -4.23
N LYS A 86 -0.05 11.91 -4.15
CA LYS A 86 1.29 12.39 -3.74
C LYS A 86 1.75 13.64 -4.50
N THR A 87 1.42 13.75 -5.78
CA THR A 87 1.90 14.84 -6.65
C THR A 87 1.23 16.19 -6.38
N HIS A 88 0.26 16.26 -5.48
CA HIS A 88 -0.45 17.49 -5.16
C HIS A 88 -0.17 17.94 -3.72
N THR A 89 0.17 19.23 -3.59
CA THR A 89 0.49 19.86 -2.31
C THR A 89 -0.71 19.87 -1.36
N GLY A 90 -0.47 19.58 -0.09
CA GLY A 90 -1.48 19.64 0.98
C GLY A 90 -2.33 18.36 1.11
N THR A 91 -2.07 17.34 0.31
CA THR A 91 -2.76 16.04 0.44
C THR A 91 -2.17 15.20 1.56
N CYS A 92 -2.97 14.28 2.14
CA CYS A 92 -2.46 13.39 3.18
C CYS A 92 -1.43 12.41 2.62
N HIS A 93 -1.58 11.98 1.36
CA HIS A 93 -0.60 11.12 0.70
C HIS A 93 0.74 11.85 0.52
N GLN A 94 0.74 13.09 0.03
CA GLN A 94 1.96 13.88 -0.06
C GLN A 94 2.62 14.08 1.31
N PHE A 95 1.84 14.47 2.33
CA PHE A 95 2.35 14.63 3.69
C PHE A 95 3.09 13.37 4.17
N ALA A 96 2.48 12.20 3.99
CA ALA A 96 3.00 10.92 4.45
C ALA A 96 4.35 10.54 3.80
N ASP A 97 4.55 10.93 2.54
CA ASP A 97 5.76 10.62 1.78
C ASP A 97 6.87 11.65 1.91
N GLU A 98 6.52 12.94 1.92
CA GLU A 98 7.51 14.01 1.73
C GLU A 98 8.01 14.61 3.04
N THR A 99 7.21 14.55 4.11
CA THR A 99 7.55 15.19 5.39
C THR A 99 8.16 14.23 6.41
N ALA A 100 8.98 14.73 7.32
CA ALA A 100 9.52 13.93 8.43
C ALA A 100 8.40 13.45 9.38
N ALA A 101 7.45 14.33 9.69
CA ALA A 101 6.27 13.99 10.49
C ALA A 101 5.40 12.92 9.79
N GLY A 102 5.29 12.97 8.47
CA GLY A 102 4.63 11.94 7.67
C GLY A 102 5.31 10.59 7.76
N ARG A 103 6.64 10.56 7.64
CA ARG A 103 7.42 9.32 7.81
C ARG A 103 7.26 8.72 9.21
N ALA A 104 7.28 9.55 10.26
CA ALA A 104 7.02 9.11 11.62
C ALA A 104 5.59 8.58 11.79
N TRP A 105 4.59 9.27 11.22
CA TRP A 105 3.21 8.82 11.19
C TRP A 105 3.06 7.47 10.49
N LYS A 106 3.76 7.23 9.37
CA LYS A 106 3.70 5.93 8.67
C LYS A 106 4.19 4.78 9.54
N GLN A 107 5.28 4.97 10.29
CA GLN A 107 5.80 3.97 11.22
C GLN A 107 4.81 3.68 12.35
N GLN A 108 4.27 4.72 12.98
CA GLN A 108 3.28 4.57 14.05
C GLN A 108 2.01 3.87 13.54
N LYS A 109 1.52 4.28 12.38
CA LYS A 109 0.34 3.67 11.76
C LYS A 109 0.57 2.21 11.41
N GLN A 110 1.75 1.85 10.94
CA GLN A 110 2.08 0.46 10.65
C GLN A 110 2.05 -0.39 11.92
N VAL A 111 2.61 0.10 13.03
CA VAL A 111 2.56 -0.59 14.33
C VAL A 111 1.13 -0.74 14.82
N GLU A 112 0.31 0.32 14.75
CA GLU A 112 -1.11 0.28 15.08
C GLU A 112 -1.86 -0.78 14.27
N LEU A 113 -1.61 -0.85 12.97
CA LEU A 113 -2.28 -1.81 12.11
C LEU A 113 -1.80 -3.25 12.36
N ILE A 114 -0.52 -3.45 12.62
CA ILE A 114 0.00 -4.78 13.02
C ILE A 114 -0.72 -5.25 14.28
N ASP A 115 -0.84 -4.40 15.30
CA ASP A 115 -1.56 -4.73 16.52
C ASP A 115 -3.05 -5.01 16.26
N TYR A 116 -3.72 -4.20 15.43
CA TYR A 116 -5.11 -4.42 15.04
C TYR A 116 -5.35 -5.77 14.35
N TYR A 117 -4.45 -6.21 13.45
CA TYR A 117 -4.57 -7.50 12.76
C TYR A 117 -4.06 -8.69 13.58
N THR A 118 -3.26 -8.45 14.62
CA THR A 118 -2.74 -9.50 15.50
C THR A 118 -3.64 -9.74 16.71
N ASN A 119 -3.98 -8.67 17.43
CA ASN A 119 -4.66 -8.70 18.72
C ASN A 119 -6.09 -8.14 18.67
N GLY A 120 -6.37 -7.26 17.71
CA GLY A 120 -7.66 -6.59 17.56
C GLY A 120 -8.68 -7.34 16.70
N GLU A 121 -9.78 -6.66 16.37
CA GLU A 121 -10.85 -7.17 15.51
C GLU A 121 -10.39 -7.49 14.08
N GLY A 122 -9.28 -6.88 13.63
CA GLY A 122 -8.70 -7.12 12.31
C GLY A 122 -8.36 -8.58 12.05
N ARG A 123 -8.00 -9.34 13.10
CA ARG A 123 -7.68 -10.78 13.00
C ARG A 123 -8.83 -11.62 12.43
N ASN A 124 -10.07 -11.16 12.60
CA ASN A 124 -11.27 -11.84 12.09
C ASN A 124 -11.43 -11.66 10.57
N TYR A 125 -10.79 -10.66 9.97
CA TYR A 125 -10.87 -10.33 8.55
C TYR A 125 -9.60 -10.74 7.79
N TRP A 126 -8.46 -10.61 8.44
CA TRP A 126 -7.17 -10.97 7.87
C TRP A 126 -6.26 -11.57 8.94
N PRO A 127 -5.82 -12.84 8.80
CA PRO A 127 -4.86 -13.42 9.72
C PRO A 127 -3.50 -12.76 9.50
N TYR A 128 -2.91 -12.19 10.55
CA TYR A 128 -1.52 -11.71 10.49
C TYR A 128 -0.58 -12.90 10.27
N ASP A 129 0.20 -12.87 9.18
CA ASP A 129 1.09 -13.97 8.76
C ASP A 129 2.58 -13.67 8.95
N GLY A 130 2.94 -12.54 9.57
CA GLY A 130 4.32 -12.14 9.86
C GLY A 130 5.07 -11.60 8.65
#